data_AF-A0A417IIX5-F1
#
_entry.id   AF-A0A417IIX5-F1
#
_cell.length_a   1.000
_cell.length_b   1.000
_cell.length_c   1.000
_cell.angle_alpha   90.00
_cell.angle_beta   90.00
_cell.angle_gamma   90.00
#
_symmetry.space_group_name_H-M   'P 1'
#
loop_
_entity.id
_entity.type
_entity.pdbx_description
1 polymer ?
#
loop_
_entity_poly.entity_id
_entity_poly.type
_entity_poly.pdbx_seq_one_letter_code
_entity_poly.pdbx_strand_id
1 'polypeptide(L)'
;MTKYDPRKNAEGYNDPTPYAAEKHMMAQIRGKQARVAGGYFENIISASCDYYLSRGLAKIEKTPEPMKPLGAKNRKGQFLACYTKQAQPDYGGTLKGGRSIYFEAKHTDDERIEQRRLTQEQQDDLEAHHKLGAIAFVLVSMSLTDFYRVPWPVWRDMAEIYGRKYMTHAELSRYEVPATAGFIKFLHGIESEVLGKEATT
;
A
#
# COMPACT_ATOMS: atom_id res chain seq x y z
N MET A 1 -20.68 -20.69 37.05
CA MET A 1 -19.46 -20.57 36.21
C MET A 1 -18.98 -19.14 36.27
N THR A 2 -17.88 -18.89 36.98
CA THR A 2 -17.19 -17.59 36.95
C THR A 2 -16.63 -17.37 35.54
N LYS A 3 -16.99 -16.24 34.91
CA LYS A 3 -16.43 -15.86 33.60
C LYS A 3 -14.92 -15.67 33.77
N TYR A 4 -14.13 -16.29 32.90
CA TYR A 4 -12.69 -16.06 32.83
C TYR A 4 -12.43 -14.56 32.66
N ASP A 5 -11.65 -13.97 33.57
CA ASP A 5 -11.16 -12.60 33.49
C ASP A 5 -9.62 -12.65 33.49
N PRO A 6 -8.96 -12.44 32.33
CA PRO A 6 -7.50 -12.53 32.21
C PRO A 6 -6.75 -11.45 33.01
N ARG A 7 -7.46 -10.49 33.62
CA ARG A 7 -6.90 -9.44 34.47
C ARG A 7 -6.83 -9.84 35.94
N LYS A 8 -7.28 -11.05 36.29
CA LYS A 8 -7.30 -11.55 37.66
C LYS A 8 -6.62 -12.91 37.75
N ASN A 9 -5.91 -13.15 38.86
CA ASN A 9 -5.32 -14.45 39.15
C ASN A 9 -6.39 -15.44 39.69
N ALA A 10 -5.99 -16.69 39.95
CA ALA A 10 -6.88 -17.74 40.45
C ALA A 10 -7.54 -17.42 41.81
N GLU A 11 -6.95 -16.50 42.58
CA GLU A 11 -7.43 -16.04 43.89
C GLU A 11 -8.31 -14.77 43.78
N GLY A 12 -8.49 -14.22 42.57
CA GLY A 12 -9.34 -13.06 42.30
C GLY A 12 -8.67 -11.69 42.47
N TYR A 13 -7.36 -11.65 42.77
CA TYR A 13 -6.57 -10.42 42.80
C TYR A 13 -6.26 -9.94 41.39
N ASN A 14 -6.16 -8.61 41.22
CA ASN A 14 -5.73 -8.02 39.96
C ASN A 14 -4.30 -8.46 39.62
N ASP A 15 -4.16 -9.16 38.51
CA ASP A 15 -2.89 -9.52 37.90
C ASP A 15 -3.02 -9.24 36.39
N PRO A 16 -2.49 -8.12 35.89
CA PRO A 16 -2.59 -7.77 34.48
C PRO A 16 -1.59 -8.56 33.62
N THR A 17 -0.70 -9.37 34.21
CA THR A 17 0.38 -10.06 33.48
C THR A 17 -0.15 -11.05 32.44
N PRO A 18 -1.12 -11.92 32.75
CA PRO A 18 -1.73 -12.81 31.76
C PRO A 18 -2.46 -12.03 30.66
N TYR A 19 -3.22 -10.99 31.02
CA TYR A 19 -3.90 -10.10 30.06
C TYR A 19 -2.93 -9.38 29.12
N ALA A 20 -1.80 -8.87 29.63
CA ALA A 20 -0.80 -8.19 28.83
C ALA A 20 -0.09 -9.17 27.88
N ALA A 21 0.23 -10.38 28.36
CA ALA A 21 0.80 -11.46 27.54
C ALA A 21 -0.16 -11.90 26.43
N GLU A 22 -1.44 -12.11 26.75
CA GLU A 22 -2.49 -12.44 25.79
C GLU A 22 -2.64 -11.34 24.74
N LYS A 23 -2.71 -10.06 25.17
CA LYS A 23 -2.79 -8.91 24.26
C LYS A 23 -1.59 -8.84 23.31
N HIS A 24 -0.38 -9.06 23.83
CA HIS A 24 0.84 -9.06 23.01
C HIS A 24 0.83 -10.22 21.99
N MET A 25 0.46 -11.43 22.42
CA MET A 25 0.35 -12.58 21.55
C MET A 25 -0.68 -12.35 20.43
N MET A 26 -1.85 -11.79 20.75
CA MET A 26 -2.87 -11.44 19.76
C MET A 26 -2.38 -10.38 18.77
N ALA A 27 -1.63 -9.38 19.23
CA ALA A 27 -1.01 -8.37 18.37
C ALA A 27 0.03 -9.00 17.41
N GLN A 28 0.84 -9.95 17.89
CA GLN A 28 1.80 -10.67 17.06
C GLN A 28 1.11 -11.53 15.99
N ILE A 29 0.04 -12.25 16.35
CA ILE A 29 -0.75 -13.05 15.41
C ILE A 29 -1.36 -12.16 14.32
N ARG A 30 -2.02 -11.06 14.71
CA ARG A 30 -2.60 -10.08 13.79
C ARG A 30 -1.54 -9.47 12.87
N GLY A 31 -0.39 -9.09 13.44
CA GLY A 31 0.73 -8.56 12.65
C GLY A 31 1.30 -9.56 11.64
N LYS A 32 1.30 -10.86 11.98
CA LYS A 32 1.69 -11.92 11.04
C LYS A 32 0.67 -12.07 9.91
N GLN A 33 -0.62 -12.09 10.23
CA GLN A 33 -1.70 -12.16 9.24
C GLN A 33 -1.67 -10.96 8.29
N ALA A 34 -1.55 -9.74 8.82
CA ALA A 34 -1.45 -8.51 8.03
C ALA A 34 -0.26 -8.54 7.05
N ARG A 35 0.90 -9.07 7.47
CA ARG A 35 2.06 -9.22 6.59
C ARG A 35 1.79 -10.22 5.45
N VAL A 36 1.12 -11.33 5.75
CA VAL A 36 0.77 -12.33 4.74
C VAL A 36 -0.23 -11.74 3.73
N ALA A 37 -1.26 -11.06 4.21
CA ALA A 37 -2.24 -10.39 3.34
C ALA A 37 -1.60 -9.29 2.49
N GLY A 38 -0.71 -8.48 3.07
CA GLY A 38 0.09 -7.50 2.33
C GLY A 38 0.94 -8.15 1.22
N GLY A 39 1.58 -9.28 1.50
CA GLY A 39 2.33 -10.03 0.49
C GLY A 39 1.45 -10.57 -0.64
N TYR A 40 0.24 -11.05 -0.34
CA TYR A 40 -0.72 -11.44 -1.38
C TYR A 40 -1.13 -10.25 -2.24
N PHE A 41 -1.39 -9.09 -1.63
CA PHE A 41 -1.73 -7.88 -2.35
C PHE A 41 -0.59 -7.44 -3.30
N GLU A 42 0.66 -7.45 -2.82
CA GLU A 42 1.83 -7.17 -3.66
C GLU A 42 1.93 -8.12 -4.86
N ASN A 43 1.71 -9.42 -4.66
CA ASN A 43 1.73 -10.41 -5.74
C ASN A 43 0.66 -10.12 -6.81
N ILE A 44 -0.55 -9.69 -6.41
CA ILE A 44 -1.62 -9.30 -7.33
C ILE A 44 -1.22 -8.03 -8.12
N ILE A 45 -0.57 -7.06 -7.46
CA ILE A 45 -0.04 -5.87 -8.14
C ILE A 45 1.04 -6.27 -9.15
N SER A 46 1.96 -7.17 -8.79
CA SER A 46 2.97 -7.69 -9.73
C SER A 46 2.33 -8.33 -10.96
N ALA A 47 1.32 -9.18 -10.78
CA ALA A 47 0.57 -9.77 -11.90
C ALA A 47 -0.12 -8.71 -12.77
N SER A 48 -0.58 -7.61 -12.16
CA SER A 48 -1.16 -6.48 -12.88
C SER A 48 -0.11 -5.74 -13.71
N CYS A 49 1.08 -5.49 -13.14
CA CYS A 49 2.21 -4.89 -13.86
C CYS A 49 2.63 -5.73 -15.07
N ASP A 50 2.75 -7.05 -14.88
CA ASP A 50 3.07 -7.99 -15.97
C ASP A 50 2.01 -7.97 -17.07
N TYR A 51 0.73 -7.91 -16.69
CA TYR A 51 -0.38 -7.76 -17.62
C TYR A 51 -0.22 -6.49 -18.46
N TYR A 52 0.01 -5.33 -17.84
CA TYR A 52 0.19 -4.07 -18.58
C TYR A 52 1.41 -4.08 -19.49
N LEU A 53 2.52 -4.66 -19.03
CA LEU A 53 3.74 -4.79 -19.81
C LEU A 53 3.53 -5.66 -21.05
N SER A 54 2.89 -6.83 -20.88
CA SER A 54 2.62 -7.78 -21.97
C SER A 54 1.73 -7.20 -23.09
N ARG A 55 0.95 -6.16 -22.76
CA ARG A 55 0.05 -5.46 -23.69
C ARG A 55 0.64 -4.13 -24.20
N GLY A 56 1.84 -3.75 -23.78
CA GLY A 56 2.47 -2.49 -24.14
C GLY A 56 1.73 -1.26 -23.60
N LEU A 57 1.00 -1.41 -22.49
CA LEU A 57 0.21 -0.34 -21.87
C LEU A 57 1.04 0.46 -20.86
N ALA A 58 1.95 -0.19 -20.14
CA ALA A 58 2.86 0.45 -19.20
C ALA A 58 4.05 -0.46 -18.89
N LYS A 59 5.16 0.14 -18.45
CA LYS A 59 6.26 -0.54 -17.75
C LYS A 59 6.32 0.00 -16.33
N ILE A 60 5.90 -0.80 -15.35
CA ILE A 60 5.81 -0.43 -13.93
C ILE A 60 6.52 -1.50 -13.12
N GLU A 61 7.38 -1.09 -12.21
CA GLU A 61 8.19 -1.99 -11.38
C GLU A 61 8.05 -1.61 -9.91
N LYS A 62 8.18 -2.60 -9.02
CA LYS A 62 8.31 -2.34 -7.58
C LYS A 62 9.68 -1.71 -7.34
N THR A 63 9.75 -0.61 -6.60
CA THR A 63 11.03 0.01 -6.27
C THR A 63 11.74 -0.84 -5.20
N PRO A 64 12.97 -1.31 -5.44
CA PRO A 64 13.71 -2.04 -4.42
C PRO A 64 13.99 -1.12 -3.23
N GLU A 65 13.83 -1.64 -2.02
CA GLU A 65 14.17 -0.89 -0.82
C GLU A 65 15.65 -0.51 -0.84
N PRO A 66 15.99 0.78 -0.68
CA PRO A 66 17.37 1.21 -0.79
C PRO A 66 18.17 0.70 0.40
N MET A 67 19.24 -0.03 0.08
CA MET A 67 20.14 -0.65 1.04
C MET A 67 21.57 -0.23 0.74
N LYS A 68 22.34 0.08 1.79
CA LYS A 68 23.75 0.39 1.69
C LYS A 68 24.57 -0.85 2.08
N PRO A 69 25.37 -1.41 1.16
CA PRO A 69 26.34 -2.45 1.52
C PRO A 69 27.30 -1.95 2.60
N LEU A 70 27.52 -2.75 3.64
CA LEU A 70 28.47 -2.49 4.72
C LEU A 70 29.85 -3.11 4.49
N GLY A 71 30.01 -3.87 3.41
CA GLY A 71 31.27 -4.52 3.05
C GLY A 71 31.22 -5.17 1.66
N ALA A 72 32.34 -5.75 1.24
CA ALA A 72 32.44 -6.44 -0.04
C ALA A 72 31.59 -7.71 -0.07
N LYS A 73 31.07 -8.03 -1.27
CA LYS A 73 30.35 -9.29 -1.51
C LYS A 73 31.27 -10.51 -1.43
N ASN A 74 30.77 -11.62 -0.92
CA ASN A 74 31.48 -12.90 -0.96
C ASN A 74 31.49 -13.50 -2.38
N ARG A 75 32.17 -14.64 -2.59
CA ARG A 75 32.24 -15.33 -3.90
C ARG A 75 30.88 -15.74 -4.48
N LYS A 76 29.83 -15.83 -3.66
CA LYS A 76 28.45 -16.13 -4.07
C LYS A 76 27.60 -14.87 -4.30
N GLY A 77 28.18 -13.68 -4.19
CA GLY A 77 27.50 -12.41 -4.38
C GLY A 77 26.73 -11.88 -3.15
N GLN A 78 26.85 -12.53 -1.98
CA GLN A 78 26.14 -12.12 -0.76
C GLN A 78 26.94 -11.04 0.00
N PHE A 79 26.25 -10.06 0.58
CA PHE A 79 26.86 -8.97 1.37
C PHE A 79 25.97 -8.57 2.54
N LEU A 80 26.58 -7.98 3.58
CA LEU A 80 25.85 -7.35 4.68
C LEU A 80 25.45 -5.94 4.26
N ALA A 81 24.24 -5.51 4.60
CA ALA A 81 23.74 -4.17 4.29
C ALA A 81 22.89 -3.59 5.42
N CYS A 82 22.76 -2.27 5.45
CA CYS A 82 21.76 -1.58 6.24
C CYS A 82 20.75 -0.88 5.32
N TYR A 83 19.49 -0.82 5.75
CA TYR A 83 18.48 0.00 5.08
C TYR A 83 18.86 1.48 5.20
N THR A 84 18.68 2.25 4.12
CA THR A 84 18.82 3.70 4.14
C THR A 84 17.44 4.35 4.21
N LYS A 85 17.37 5.57 4.74
CA LYS A 85 16.11 6.32 4.90
C LYS A 85 15.60 6.99 3.61
N GLN A 86 16.07 6.58 2.44
CA GLN A 86 15.52 7.17 1.22
C GLN A 86 14.16 6.54 0.97
N ALA A 87 13.10 7.35 1.07
CA ALA A 87 11.81 6.93 0.56
C ALA A 87 11.87 6.89 -0.97
N GLN A 88 11.36 5.82 -1.54
CA GLN A 88 10.93 5.74 -2.91
C GLN A 88 9.50 5.20 -2.88
N PRO A 89 8.61 5.60 -3.80
CA PRO A 89 7.28 5.03 -3.87
C PRO A 89 7.39 3.53 -4.07
N ASP A 90 6.50 2.77 -3.46
CA ASP A 90 6.47 1.31 -3.61
C ASP A 90 6.53 0.88 -5.09
N TYR A 91 5.88 1.62 -5.99
CA TYR A 91 5.86 1.35 -7.42
C TYR A 91 6.09 2.62 -8.26
N GLY A 92 6.86 2.48 -9.34
CA GLY A 92 7.17 3.55 -10.29
C GLY A 92 7.29 3.03 -11.72
N GLY A 93 6.97 3.87 -12.70
CA GLY A 93 7.05 3.46 -14.09
C GLY A 93 6.61 4.50 -15.11
N THR A 94 6.44 4.01 -16.34
CA THR A 94 6.06 4.80 -17.51
C THR A 94 4.85 4.19 -18.19
N LEU A 95 3.82 5.01 -18.43
CA LEU A 95 2.66 4.64 -19.22
C LEU A 95 2.94 4.76 -20.72
N LYS A 96 2.17 4.05 -21.55
CA LYS A 96 2.10 4.32 -22.98
C LYS A 96 1.76 5.81 -23.18
N GLY A 97 2.50 6.49 -24.06
CA GLY A 97 2.44 7.95 -24.21
C GLY A 97 3.46 8.72 -23.34
N GLY A 98 4.28 8.04 -22.53
CA GLY A 98 5.47 8.60 -21.90
C GLY A 98 5.25 9.28 -20.54
N ARG A 99 4.01 9.45 -20.08
CA ARG A 99 3.72 10.00 -18.75
C ARG A 99 4.16 9.01 -17.67
N SER A 100 4.87 9.52 -16.66
CA SER A 100 5.27 8.71 -15.51
C SER A 100 4.11 8.46 -14.54
N ILE A 101 4.21 7.35 -13.82
CA ILE A 101 3.25 6.89 -12.82
C ILE A 101 3.99 6.45 -11.56
N TYR A 102 3.51 6.87 -10.40
CA TYR A 102 4.07 6.52 -9.09
C TYR A 102 2.94 6.26 -8.10
N PHE A 103 3.03 5.20 -7.31
CA PHE A 103 2.02 4.93 -6.30
C PHE A 103 2.55 4.11 -5.13
N GLU A 104 1.85 4.28 -4.01
CA GLU A 104 1.99 3.46 -2.80
C GLU A 104 0.91 2.38 -2.79
N ALA A 105 1.20 1.22 -2.20
CA ALA A 105 0.22 0.15 -2.02
C ALA A 105 -0.04 -0.10 -0.54
N LYS A 106 -1.30 -0.03 -0.10
CA LYS A 106 -1.67 -0.31 1.29
C LYS A 106 -2.86 -1.26 1.36
N HIS A 107 -2.75 -2.26 2.22
CA HIS A 107 -3.81 -3.21 2.51
C HIS A 107 -4.27 -3.04 3.96
N THR A 108 -5.57 -3.24 4.21
CA THR A 108 -6.15 -3.27 5.56
C THR A 108 -7.34 -4.23 5.61
N ASP A 109 -7.49 -4.92 6.75
CA ASP A 109 -8.69 -5.68 7.10
C ASP A 109 -9.65 -4.86 7.99
N ASP A 110 -9.27 -3.63 8.37
CA ASP A 110 -10.13 -2.69 9.09
C ASP A 110 -11.23 -2.11 8.18
N GLU A 111 -12.30 -1.55 8.76
CA GLU A 111 -13.41 -0.90 8.03
C GLU A 111 -13.03 0.46 7.39
N ARG A 112 -11.84 0.96 7.70
CA ARG A 112 -11.33 2.25 7.25
C ARG A 112 -9.82 2.20 7.04
N ILE A 113 -9.31 3.14 6.26
CA ILE A 113 -7.87 3.32 6.07
C ILE A 113 -7.45 4.72 6.51
N GLU A 114 -6.42 4.78 7.36
CA GLU A 114 -5.92 6.04 7.92
C GLU A 114 -4.80 6.62 7.04
N GLN A 115 -4.77 7.94 6.87
CA GLN A 115 -3.75 8.65 6.09
C GLN A 115 -2.32 8.29 6.53
N ARG A 116 -2.13 8.10 7.86
CA ARG A 116 -0.84 7.73 8.47
C ARG A 116 -0.32 6.35 8.08
N ARG A 117 -1.07 5.58 7.27
CA ARG A 117 -0.55 4.35 6.65
C ARG A 117 0.60 4.64 5.68
N LEU A 118 0.74 5.88 5.20
CA LEU A 118 1.94 6.37 4.54
C LEU A 118 2.82 7.13 5.54
N THR A 119 4.13 6.89 5.50
CA THR A 119 5.09 7.70 6.26
C THR A 119 5.17 9.10 5.68
N GLN A 120 5.72 10.07 6.43
CA GLN A 120 5.90 11.43 5.90
C GLN A 120 6.81 11.42 4.65
N GLU A 121 7.88 10.63 4.66
CA GLU A 121 8.82 10.55 3.55
C GLU A 121 8.13 10.01 2.27
N GLN A 122 7.24 9.02 2.38
CA GLN A 122 6.44 8.52 1.26
C GLN A 122 5.47 9.58 0.73
N GLN A 123 4.87 10.37 1.62
CA GLN A 123 3.97 11.47 1.24
C GLN A 123 4.73 12.58 0.50
N ASP A 124 5.91 12.96 1.00
CA ASP A 124 6.74 14.00 0.38
C ASP A 124 7.21 13.59 -1.02
N ASP A 125 7.57 12.31 -1.21
CA ASP A 125 8.01 11.79 -2.50
C ASP A 125 6.86 11.71 -3.53
N LEU A 126 5.68 11.19 -3.13
CA LEU A 126 4.49 11.22 -3.99
C LEU A 126 4.09 12.65 -4.38
N GLU A 127 4.16 13.61 -3.44
CA GLU A 127 3.89 15.02 -3.73
C GLU A 127 4.89 15.60 -4.74
N ALA A 128 6.19 15.27 -4.62
CA ALA A 128 7.20 15.73 -5.57
C ALA A 128 6.91 15.23 -6.99
N HIS A 129 6.62 13.94 -7.16
CA HIS A 129 6.23 13.38 -8.45
C HIS A 129 4.93 13.98 -8.99
N HIS A 130 3.93 14.15 -8.13
CA HIS A 130 2.65 14.78 -8.50
C HIS A 130 2.85 16.20 -9.04
N LYS A 131 3.64 17.04 -8.37
CA LYS A 131 3.96 18.42 -8.79
C LYS A 131 4.64 18.48 -10.16
N LEU A 132 5.38 17.45 -10.54
CA LEU A 132 6.02 17.33 -11.87
C LEU A 132 5.08 16.79 -12.95
N GLY A 133 3.81 16.51 -12.62
CA GLY A 133 2.79 16.06 -13.55
C GLY A 133 2.66 14.55 -13.67
N ALA A 134 3.37 13.77 -12.85
CA ALA A 134 3.18 12.31 -12.82
C ALA A 134 1.77 11.94 -12.36
N ILE A 135 1.30 10.76 -12.77
CA ILE A 135 0.10 10.16 -12.18
C ILE A 135 0.51 9.60 -10.82
N ALA A 136 0.03 10.22 -9.74
CA ALA A 136 0.32 9.84 -8.37
C ALA A 136 -0.95 9.40 -7.64
N PHE A 137 -0.91 8.27 -6.93
CA PHE A 137 -2.05 7.75 -6.16
C PHE A 137 -1.62 6.77 -5.06
N VAL A 138 -2.59 6.35 -4.24
CA VAL A 138 -2.47 5.21 -3.33
C VAL A 138 -3.43 4.12 -3.80
N LEU A 139 -2.89 2.93 -4.04
CA LEU A 139 -3.66 1.73 -4.34
C LEU A 139 -4.03 1.05 -3.02
N VAL A 140 -5.32 1.04 -2.71
CA VAL A 140 -5.85 0.51 -1.46
C VAL A 140 -6.51 -0.83 -1.70
N SER A 141 -6.19 -1.81 -0.87
CA SER A 141 -6.94 -3.06 -0.74
C SER A 141 -7.68 -3.11 0.59
N MET A 142 -9.00 -3.33 0.54
CA MET A 142 -9.82 -3.63 1.71
C MET A 142 -10.11 -5.13 1.70
N SER A 143 -9.68 -5.85 2.75
CA SER A 143 -9.91 -7.30 2.94
C SER A 143 -9.51 -8.21 1.76
N LEU A 144 -8.62 -7.75 0.87
CA LEU A 144 -8.26 -8.43 -0.40
C LEU A 144 -9.44 -8.70 -1.36
N THR A 145 -10.60 -8.09 -1.13
CA THR A 145 -11.79 -8.24 -1.97
C THR A 145 -12.04 -7.01 -2.81
N ASP A 146 -11.86 -5.83 -2.21
CA ASP A 146 -12.17 -4.56 -2.85
C ASP A 146 -10.89 -3.74 -3.04
N PHE A 147 -10.77 -3.09 -4.21
CA PHE A 147 -9.56 -2.39 -4.63
C PHE A 147 -9.88 -0.99 -5.13
N TYR A 148 -9.09 -0.02 -4.67
CA TYR A 148 -9.37 1.40 -4.94
C TYR A 148 -8.11 2.13 -5.36
N ARG A 149 -8.21 2.95 -6.41
CA ARG A 149 -7.16 3.87 -6.84
C ARG A 149 -7.49 5.28 -6.33
N VAL A 150 -6.99 5.62 -5.15
CA VAL A 150 -7.23 6.93 -4.53
C VAL A 150 -6.23 7.95 -5.06
N PRO A 151 -6.64 8.98 -5.82
CA PRO A 151 -5.71 9.99 -6.34
C PRO A 151 -4.92 10.66 -5.22
N TRP A 152 -3.65 10.98 -5.46
CA TRP A 152 -2.79 11.54 -4.43
C TRP A 152 -3.36 12.80 -3.74
N PRO A 153 -3.93 13.79 -4.45
CA PRO A 153 -4.56 14.95 -3.80
C PRO A 153 -5.68 14.56 -2.83
N VAL A 154 -6.49 13.54 -3.17
CA VAL A 154 -7.55 13.05 -2.28
C VAL A 154 -6.97 12.42 -1.02
N TRP A 155 -5.90 11.63 -1.16
CA TRP A 155 -5.22 11.01 -0.02
C TRP A 155 -4.54 12.06 0.87
N ARG A 156 -3.85 13.04 0.27
CA ARG A 156 -3.14 14.13 0.94
C ARG A 156 -4.10 15.02 1.73
N ASP A 157 -5.26 15.32 1.13
CA ASP A 157 -6.18 16.34 1.64
C ASP A 157 -7.37 15.72 2.41
N MET A 158 -7.24 14.48 2.90
CA MET A 158 -8.32 13.79 3.64
C MET A 158 -8.90 14.64 4.77
N ALA A 159 -8.06 15.37 5.52
CA ALA A 159 -8.51 16.22 6.62
C ALA A 159 -9.44 17.35 6.14
N GLU A 160 -9.15 17.92 4.97
CA GLU A 160 -9.97 18.98 4.36
C GLU A 160 -11.24 18.41 3.73
N ILE A 161 -11.12 17.30 2.99
CA ILE A 161 -12.22 16.69 2.23
C ILE A 161 -13.23 15.99 3.15
N TYR A 162 -12.76 15.29 4.18
CA TYR A 162 -13.59 14.42 5.04
C TYR A 162 -13.69 14.90 6.50
N GLY A 163 -13.02 16.00 6.86
CA GLY A 163 -12.93 16.51 8.24
C GLY A 163 -12.06 15.64 9.16
N ARG A 164 -11.36 14.64 8.61
CA ARG A 164 -10.58 13.63 9.36
C ARG A 164 -9.52 12.98 8.50
N LYS A 165 -8.51 12.36 9.12
CA LYS A 165 -7.37 11.73 8.45
C LYS A 165 -7.59 10.23 8.15
N TYR A 166 -8.79 9.85 7.74
CA TYR A 166 -9.10 8.49 7.30
C TYR A 166 -10.27 8.48 6.33
N MET A 167 -10.32 7.46 5.47
CA MET A 167 -11.43 7.18 4.59
C MET A 167 -12.14 5.90 5.03
N THR A 168 -13.47 5.91 5.01
CA THR A 168 -14.32 4.73 5.19
C THR A 168 -14.46 3.95 3.89
N HIS A 169 -14.88 2.69 3.98
CA HIS A 169 -15.22 1.87 2.80
C HIS A 169 -16.20 2.58 1.84
N ALA A 170 -17.25 3.20 2.38
CA ALA A 170 -18.23 3.95 1.60
C ALA A 170 -17.62 5.14 0.85
N GLU A 171 -16.66 5.85 1.43
CA GLU A 171 -15.95 6.96 0.78
C GLU A 171 -14.97 6.49 -0.29
N LEU A 172 -14.39 5.29 -0.11
CA LEU A 172 -13.50 4.66 -1.08
C LEU A 172 -14.23 4.21 -2.35
N SER A 173 -15.52 3.84 -2.27
CA SER A 173 -16.33 3.29 -3.38
C SER A 173 -16.22 4.06 -4.70
N ARG A 174 -16.14 5.40 -4.66
CA ARG A 174 -16.01 6.24 -5.87
C ARG A 174 -14.66 6.10 -6.60
N TYR A 175 -13.69 5.44 -5.99
CA TYR A 175 -12.34 5.21 -6.50
C TYR A 175 -12.10 3.74 -6.84
N GLU A 176 -13.15 2.91 -6.86
CA GLU A 176 -13.04 1.48 -7.11
C GLU A 176 -12.45 1.20 -8.49
N VAL A 177 -11.56 0.21 -8.54
CA VAL A 177 -10.98 -0.29 -9.79
C VAL A 177 -11.29 -1.77 -9.93
N PRO A 178 -11.64 -2.25 -11.14
CA PRO A 178 -12.01 -3.65 -11.31
C PRO A 178 -10.84 -4.59 -11.01
N ALA A 179 -11.10 -5.71 -10.35
CA ALA A 179 -10.20 -6.85 -10.33
C ALA A 179 -10.80 -7.98 -11.17
N THR A 180 -10.02 -8.60 -12.05
CA THR A 180 -10.49 -9.70 -12.91
C THR A 180 -9.37 -10.68 -13.15
N ALA A 181 -9.66 -11.98 -13.13
CA ALA A 181 -8.71 -13.03 -13.48
C ALA A 181 -7.35 -12.94 -12.74
N GLY A 182 -7.37 -12.57 -11.46
CA GLY A 182 -6.18 -12.56 -10.60
C GLY A 182 -5.31 -11.30 -10.69
N PHE A 183 -5.75 -10.23 -11.37
CA PHE A 183 -5.05 -8.95 -11.39
C PHE A 183 -6.02 -7.77 -11.21
N ILE A 184 -5.48 -6.63 -10.78
CA ILE A 184 -6.20 -5.38 -10.52
C ILE A 184 -6.00 -4.44 -11.71
N LYS A 185 -7.10 -3.97 -12.29
CA LYS A 185 -7.12 -3.03 -13.40
C LYS A 185 -6.95 -1.58 -12.93
N PHE A 186 -5.92 -1.30 -12.13
CA PHE A 186 -5.68 0.05 -11.59
C PHE A 186 -5.37 1.12 -12.65
N LEU A 187 -5.02 0.76 -13.89
CA LEU A 187 -4.91 1.73 -15.00
C LEU A 187 -6.25 2.03 -15.69
N HIS A 188 -7.33 1.32 -15.34
CA HIS A 188 -8.65 1.55 -15.90
C HIS A 188 -9.10 3.01 -15.68
N GLY A 189 -9.64 3.62 -16.74
CA GLY A 189 -10.04 5.03 -16.76
C GLY A 189 -8.91 6.04 -16.91
N ILE A 190 -7.64 5.64 -16.73
CA ILE A 190 -6.48 6.51 -17.06
C ILE A 190 -6.18 6.44 -18.56
N GLU A 191 -6.28 5.24 -19.14
CA GLU A 191 -5.95 4.99 -20.55
C GLU A 191 -6.82 5.81 -21.53
N SER A 192 -8.07 6.10 -21.18
CA SER A 192 -8.99 6.92 -21.99
C SER A 192 -8.58 8.39 -22.07
N GLU A 193 -7.97 8.95 -21.02
CA GLU A 193 -7.52 10.34 -21.01
C GLU A 193 -6.23 10.56 -21.81
N VAL A 194 -5.38 9.53 -21.88
CA VAL A 194 -4.12 9.58 -22.64
C VAL A 194 -4.38 9.37 -24.14
N LEU A 195 -5.27 8.44 -24.51
CA LEU A 195 -5.62 8.19 -25.90
C LEU A 195 -6.54 9.26 -26.52
N GLY A 196 -7.33 9.97 -25.71
CA GLY A 196 -8.20 11.06 -26.18
C GLY A 196 -7.45 12.30 -26.66
N LYS A 197 -6.17 12.47 -26.30
CA LYS A 197 -5.34 13.59 -26.77
C LYS A 197 -4.71 13.37 -28.15
N GLU A 198 -4.55 12.12 -28.58
CA GLU A 198 -4.01 11.81 -29.92
C GLU A 198 -5.06 11.98 -31.04
N ALA A 199 -6.35 12.02 -30.71
CA ALA A 199 -7.42 12.22 -31.71
C ALA A 199 -7.66 13.70 -32.08
N THR A 200 -6.94 14.65 -31.45
CA THR A 200 -7.14 16.09 -31.66
C THR A 200 -5.88 16.84 -32.09
N THR A 201 -4.84 16.11 -32.54
CA THR A 201 -3.63 16.70 -33.15
C THR A 201 -3.40 16.08 -34.52
#